data_AF-A0A8J5GT36-F1
#
_entry.id   AF-A0A8J5GT36-F1
#
_cell.length_a   1.000
_cell.length_b   1.000
_cell.length_c   1.000
_cell.angle_alpha   90.00
_cell.angle_beta   90.00
_cell.angle_gamma   90.00
#
_symmetry.space_group_name_H-M   'P 1'
#
loop_
_entity.id
_entity.type
_entity.pdbx_description
1 polymer ?
#
loop_
_entity_poly.entity_id
_entity_poly.type
_entity_poly.pdbx_seq_one_letter_code
_entity_poly.pdbx_strand_id
1 'polypeptide(L)'
;MGLELKLQGLWPLHVIIGARNMEAANVVKENIQQSIPSAKVDVSELELSSQKSARAFADRFIERNLPLNVLINNAGVMNCLYKLSEDGIEMQFATNHLGHFLLTNLLLEKMKNTAKESGIEGRIVNLSSVAHIGI
;
A
#
# COMPACT_ATOMS: atom_id res chain seq x y z
N MET A 1 -6.32 -20.15 5.74
CA MET A 1 -4.87 -20.44 5.86
C MET A 1 -4.20 -19.11 6.18
N GLY A 2 -3.89 -18.90 7.46
CA GLY A 2 -3.58 -17.58 8.02
C GLY A 2 -2.24 -17.04 7.56
N LEU A 3 -2.26 -15.80 7.05
CA LEU A 3 -1.07 -14.95 6.98
C LEU A 3 -0.97 -14.19 8.30
N GLU A 4 -0.64 -14.91 9.37
CA GLU A 4 0.05 -14.27 10.49
C GLU A 4 1.46 -13.94 9.99
N LEU A 5 1.61 -12.75 9.41
CA LEU A 5 2.90 -12.10 9.33
C LEU A 5 3.39 -11.98 10.77
N LYS A 6 4.29 -12.88 11.19
CA LYS A 6 5.06 -12.75 12.42
C LYS A 6 5.88 -11.47 12.31
N LEU A 7 5.27 -10.35 12.71
CA LEU A 7 5.92 -9.06 12.94
C LEU A 7 6.88 -9.10 14.13
N GLN A 8 6.93 -10.23 14.86
CA GLN A 8 7.86 -10.53 15.94
C GLN A 8 9.28 -10.75 15.40
N GLY A 9 10.01 -9.67 15.16
CA GLY A 9 11.44 -9.74 14.81
C GLY A 9 11.89 -8.77 13.73
N LEU A 10 10.95 -8.08 13.08
CA LEU A 10 11.30 -6.91 12.28
C LEU A 10 11.49 -5.74 13.26
N TRP A 11 12.69 -5.16 13.26
CA TRP A 11 13.06 -3.81 13.72
C TRP A 11 11.85 -2.88 13.80
N PRO A 12 11.74 -1.93 14.75
CA PRO A 12 10.50 -1.19 14.95
C PRO A 12 10.01 -0.51 13.66
N LEU A 13 9.10 -1.19 12.94
CA LEU A 13 8.57 -0.76 11.66
C LEU A 13 7.36 0.13 11.93
N HIS A 14 7.31 1.25 11.23
CA HIS A 14 6.12 2.06 11.14
C HIS A 14 5.35 1.64 9.88
N VAL A 15 4.16 1.06 10.08
CA VAL A 15 3.30 0.61 8.99
C VAL A 15 2.27 1.70 8.68
N ILE A 16 2.15 2.07 7.41
CA ILE A 16 1.05 2.91 6.92
C ILE A 16 0.17 2.06 6.02
N ILE A 17 -1.06 1.84 6.46
CA ILE A 17 -2.08 1.08 5.74
C ILE A 17 -2.83 2.04 4.83
N GLY A 18 -2.59 1.93 3.52
CA GLY A 18 -3.40 2.58 2.49
C GLY A 18 -4.71 1.79 2.29
N ALA A 19 -5.86 2.43 2.50
CA ALA A 19 -7.15 1.76 2.36
C ALA A 19 -8.26 2.70 1.86
N ARG A 20 -9.20 2.14 1.08
CA ARG A 20 -10.40 2.88 0.64
C ARG A 20 -11.54 2.89 1.66
N ASN A 21 -11.57 1.90 2.56
CA ASN A 21 -12.54 1.82 3.65
C ASN A 21 -11.81 2.12 4.96
N MET A 22 -11.90 3.37 5.40
CA MET A 22 -11.20 3.85 6.59
C MET A 22 -11.75 3.25 7.88
N GLU A 23 -13.05 2.95 7.95
CA GLU A 23 -13.65 2.31 9.13
C GLU A 23 -13.05 0.91 9.35
N ALA A 24 -13.07 0.07 8.31
CA ALA A 24 -12.48 -1.27 8.38
C ALA A 24 -10.97 -1.22 8.65
N ALA A 25 -10.25 -0.26 8.06
CA ALA A 25 -8.81 -0.10 8.30
C ALA A 25 -8.50 0.32 9.73
N ASN A 26 -9.32 1.19 10.34
CA ASN A 26 -9.16 1.60 11.74
C ASN A 26 -9.41 0.42 12.69
N VAL A 27 -10.41 -0.42 12.44
CA VAL A 27 -10.62 -1.66 13.21
C VAL A 27 -9.39 -2.57 13.14
N VAL A 28 -8.77 -2.73 11.96
CA VAL A 28 -7.53 -3.51 11.81
C VAL A 28 -6.38 -2.88 12.61
N LYS A 29 -6.21 -1.55 12.54
CA LYS A 29 -5.21 -0.83 13.33
C LYS A 29 -5.39 -1.08 14.83
N GLU A 30 -6.62 -0.95 15.33
CA GLU A 30 -6.95 -1.19 16.74
C GLU A 30 -6.61 -2.63 17.17
N ASN A 31 -6.98 -3.62 16.36
CA ASN A 31 -6.68 -5.03 16.63
C ASN A 31 -5.15 -5.29 16.68
N ILE A 32 -4.38 -4.69 15.77
CA ILE A 32 -2.91 -4.80 15.78
C ILE A 32 -2.34 -4.17 17.05
N GLN A 33 -2.81 -2.98 17.43
CA GLN A 33 -2.32 -2.26 18.61
C GLN A 33 -2.71 -2.95 19.92
N GLN A 34 -3.89 -3.58 19.99
CA GLN A 34 -4.28 -4.41 21.13
C GLN A 34 -3.36 -5.64 21.27
N SER A 35 -3.00 -6.26 20.14
CA SER A 35 -2.13 -7.45 20.12
C SER A 35 -0.65 -7.12 20.34
N ILE A 36 -0.22 -5.96 19.86
CA ILE A 36 1.17 -5.48 19.90
C ILE A 36 1.14 -3.99 20.33
N PRO A 37 1.10 -3.69 21.63
CA PRO A 37 0.96 -2.30 22.12
C PRO A 37 2.06 -1.32 21.66
N SER A 38 3.24 -1.83 21.29
CA SER A 38 4.34 -1.03 20.76
C SER A 38 4.29 -0.81 19.25
N ALA A 39 3.33 -1.42 18.53
CA ALA A 39 3.23 -1.31 17.08
C ALA A 39 2.87 0.12 16.65
N LYS A 40 3.68 0.67 15.74
CA LYS A 40 3.41 1.96 15.09
C LYS A 40 2.64 1.71 13.80
N VAL A 41 1.33 1.95 13.84
CA VAL A 41 0.44 1.73 12.71
C VAL A 41 -0.41 2.98 12.47
N ASP A 42 -0.39 3.48 11.24
CA ASP A 42 -1.31 4.51 10.77
C ASP A 42 -2.15 4.00 9.60
N VAL A 43 -3.31 4.62 9.43
CA VAL A 43 -4.16 4.44 8.28
C VAL A 43 -4.17 5.72 7.46
N SER A 44 -4.23 5.59 6.14
CA SER A 44 -4.44 6.73 5.26
C SER A 44 -5.30 6.31 4.07
N GLU A 45 -6.20 7.20 3.67
CA GLU A 45 -7.12 6.93 2.59
C GLU A 45 -6.38 6.75 1.26
N LEU A 46 -6.70 5.67 0.56
CA LEU A 46 -6.16 5.35 -0.76
C LEU A 46 -7.16 4.51 -1.56
N GLU A 47 -7.59 5.03 -2.71
CA GLU A 47 -8.38 4.30 -3.71
C GLU A 47 -7.57 4.24 -5.01
N LEU A 48 -7.02 3.06 -5.32
CA LEU A 48 -6.09 2.88 -6.44
C LEU A 48 -6.77 2.93 -7.81
N SER A 49 -8.10 2.77 -7.87
CA SER A 49 -8.84 2.99 -9.11
C SER A 49 -8.99 4.47 -9.48
N SER A 50 -8.59 5.39 -8.60
CA SER A 50 -8.58 6.84 -8.80
C SER A 50 -7.15 7.38 -8.80
N GLN A 51 -6.72 7.93 -9.95
CA GLN A 51 -5.41 8.57 -10.05
C GLN A 51 -5.30 9.79 -9.13
N LYS A 52 -6.41 10.53 -8.94
CA LYS A 52 -6.48 11.65 -8.00
C LYS A 52 -6.22 11.19 -6.58
N SER A 53 -6.85 10.09 -6.15
CA SER A 53 -6.67 9.51 -4.82
C SER A 53 -5.23 9.03 -4.60
N ALA A 54 -4.64 8.33 -5.58
CA ALA A 54 -3.26 7.85 -5.51
C ALA A 54 -2.25 9.00 -5.36
N ARG A 55 -2.42 10.10 -6.11
CA ARG A 55 -1.58 11.31 -5.99
C ARG A 55 -1.74 11.96 -4.61
N ALA A 56 -2.98 12.17 -4.18
CA ALA A 56 -3.25 12.77 -2.88
C ALA A 56 -2.70 11.94 -1.71
N PHE A 57 -2.73 10.61 -1.79
CA PHE A 57 -2.08 9.74 -0.82
C PHE A 57 -0.55 9.93 -0.83
N ALA A 58 0.07 9.94 -2.01
CA ALA A 58 1.52 10.12 -2.12
C ALA A 58 1.97 11.47 -1.56
N ASP A 59 1.24 12.55 -1.86
CA ASP A 59 1.51 13.89 -1.34
C ASP A 59 1.44 13.90 0.20
N ARG A 60 0.34 13.39 0.77
CA ARG A 60 0.18 13.26 2.23
C ARG A 60 1.28 12.41 2.87
N PHE A 61 1.74 11.36 2.19
CA PHE A 61 2.83 10.53 2.70
C PHE A 61 4.15 11.31 2.72
N ILE A 62 4.47 12.01 1.64
CA ILE A 62 5.71 12.80 1.49
C ILE A 62 5.75 13.92 2.52
N GLU A 63 4.63 14.61 2.74
CA GLU A 63 4.47 15.69 3.74
C GLU A 63 4.77 15.24 5.18
N ARG A 64 4.53 13.96 5.52
CA ARG A 64 4.86 13.41 6.84
C ARG A 64 6.37 13.32 7.11
N ASN A 65 7.18 13.43 6.05
CA ASN A 65 8.64 13.32 6.11
C ASN A 65 9.15 12.04 6.81
N LEU A 66 8.40 10.93 6.68
CA LEU A 66 8.79 9.62 7.20
C LEU A 66 9.69 8.88 6.20
N PRO A 67 10.60 8.01 6.65
CA PRO A 67 11.35 7.14 5.74
C PRO A 67 10.42 6.15 5.02
N LEU A 68 10.71 5.86 3.74
CA LEU A 68 10.01 4.82 2.97
C LEU A 68 10.99 3.72 2.53
N ASN A 69 11.12 2.69 3.36
CA ASN A 69 11.99 1.55 3.05
C ASN A 69 11.28 0.47 2.23
N VAL A 70 9.98 0.27 2.44
CA VAL A 70 9.23 -0.81 1.79
C VAL A 70 7.90 -0.29 1.25
N LEU A 71 7.62 -0.57 -0.03
CA LEU A 71 6.32 -0.37 -0.65
C LEU A 71 5.73 -1.72 -1.03
N ILE A 72 4.53 -2.03 -0.51
CA ILE A 72 3.82 -3.28 -0.82
C ILE A 72 2.56 -2.94 -1.62
N ASN A 73 2.62 -3.21 -2.92
CA ASN A 73 1.50 -3.13 -3.84
C ASN A 73 0.65 -4.40 -3.72
N ASN A 74 -0.19 -4.44 -2.68
CA ASN A 74 -1.00 -5.60 -2.31
C ASN A 74 -2.47 -5.51 -2.76
N ALA A 75 -3.00 -4.30 -2.91
CA ALA A 75 -4.42 -4.10 -3.12
C ALA A 75 -4.87 -4.69 -4.46
N GLY A 76 -6.02 -5.36 -4.47
CA GLY A 76 -6.53 -5.97 -5.69
C GLY A 76 -8.02 -6.23 -5.64
N VAL A 77 -8.64 -6.22 -6.82
CA VAL A 77 -10.02 -6.63 -7.03
C VAL A 77 -10.08 -7.74 -8.09
N MET A 78 -11.01 -8.67 -7.91
CA MET A 78 -11.16 -9.84 -8.79
C MET A 78 -12.63 -10.12 -9.03
N ASN A 79 -12.95 -10.71 -10.18
CA ASN A 79 -14.31 -11.13 -10.55
C ASN A 79 -15.34 -9.99 -10.43
N CYS A 80 -14.92 -8.79 -10.82
CA CYS A 80 -15.79 -7.61 -10.83
C CYS A 80 -16.66 -7.63 -12.09
N LEU A 81 -17.91 -7.21 -11.98
CA LEU A 81 -18.68 -6.83 -13.17
C LEU A 81 -17.92 -5.72 -13.91
N TYR A 82 -17.98 -5.74 -15.24
CA TYR A 82 -17.38 -4.68 -16.05
C TYR A 82 -17.91 -3.33 -15.60
N LYS A 83 -17.00 -2.47 -15.16
CA LYS A 83 -17.26 -1.07 -14.87
C LYS A 83 -16.00 -0.25 -15.12
N LEU A 84 -16.20 1.02 -15.42
CA LEU A 84 -15.12 1.98 -15.51
C LEU A 84 -14.87 2.62 -14.14
N SER A 85 -13.62 2.97 -13.86
CA SER A 85 -13.26 3.88 -12.79
C SER A 85 -13.66 5.32 -13.14
N GLU A 86 -13.49 6.24 -12.19
CA GLU A 86 -13.72 7.67 -12.44
C GLU A 86 -12.82 8.24 -13.55
N ASP A 87 -11.67 7.60 -13.80
CA ASP A 87 -10.72 7.97 -14.85
C ASP A 87 -11.04 7.30 -16.21
N GLY A 88 -12.17 6.60 -16.33
CA GLY A 88 -12.59 5.95 -17.58
C GLY A 88 -11.83 4.66 -17.93
N ILE A 89 -11.18 4.03 -16.95
CA ILE A 89 -10.38 2.80 -17.13
C ILE A 89 -11.14 1.60 -16.55
N GLU A 90 -11.06 0.43 -17.18
CA GLU A 90 -11.62 -0.80 -16.62
C GLU A 90 -11.13 -1.04 -15.18
N MET A 91 -12.05 -1.31 -14.25
CA MET A 91 -11.80 -1.33 -12.80
C MET A 91 -10.66 -2.24 -12.34
N GLN A 92 -10.55 -3.46 -12.87
CA GLN A 92 -9.48 -4.37 -12.49
C GLN A 92 -8.13 -3.85 -12.97
N PHE A 93 -8.05 -3.36 -14.21
CA PHE A 93 -6.82 -2.78 -14.75
C PHE A 93 -6.43 -1.48 -14.03
N ALA A 94 -7.40 -0.62 -13.73
CA ALA A 94 -7.21 0.60 -12.96
C ALA A 94 -6.62 0.29 -11.57
N THR A 95 -7.23 -0.63 -10.83
CA THR A 95 -6.85 -0.95 -9.45
C THR A 95 -5.56 -1.76 -9.37
N ASN A 96 -5.52 -2.90 -10.06
CA ASN A 96 -4.51 -3.93 -9.83
C ASN A 96 -3.19 -3.61 -10.54
N HIS A 97 -3.22 -2.75 -11.57
CA HIS A 97 -2.06 -2.43 -12.38
C HIS A 97 -1.74 -0.93 -12.39
N LEU A 98 -2.59 -0.09 -12.98
CA LEU A 98 -2.26 1.32 -13.20
C LEU A 98 -2.13 2.11 -11.89
N GLY A 99 -2.99 1.85 -10.90
CA GLY A 99 -2.90 2.46 -9.59
C GLY A 99 -1.57 2.13 -8.89
N HIS A 100 -1.18 0.84 -8.86
CA HIS A 100 0.11 0.40 -8.31
C HIS A 100 1.30 1.00 -9.07
N PHE A 101 1.24 1.02 -10.40
CA PHE A 101 2.27 1.62 -11.25
C PHE A 101 2.44 3.12 -10.93
N LEU A 102 1.34 3.87 -10.89
CA LEU A 102 1.35 5.29 -10.58
C LEU A 102 1.90 5.55 -9.17
N LEU A 103 1.38 4.86 -8.15
CA LEU A 103 1.81 5.02 -6.76
C LEU A 103 3.31 4.75 -6.59
N THR A 104 3.81 3.70 -7.25
CA THR A 104 5.24 3.37 -7.24
C THR A 104 6.08 4.49 -7.82
N ASN A 105 5.68 5.05 -8.98
CA ASN A 105 6.41 6.14 -9.61
C ASN A 105 6.40 7.42 -8.76
N LEU A 106 5.27 7.73 -8.12
CA LEU A 106 5.15 8.91 -7.24
C LEU A 106 6.06 8.83 -6.00
N LEU A 107 6.23 7.63 -5.45
CA LEU A 107 7.00 7.42 -4.22
C LEU A 107 8.46 7.00 -4.44
N LEU A 108 8.86 6.70 -5.69
CA LEU A 108 10.18 6.16 -6.01
C LEU A 108 11.33 7.07 -5.57
N GLU A 109 11.21 8.38 -5.78
CA GLU A 109 12.26 9.31 -5.34
C GLU A 109 12.39 9.37 -3.82
N LYS A 110 11.26 9.31 -3.08
CA LYS A 110 11.30 9.25 -1.61
C LYS A 110 11.98 7.96 -1.13
N MET A 111 11.77 6.83 -1.80
CA MET A 111 12.47 5.59 -1.50
C MET A 111 13.98 5.70 -1.77
N LYS A 112 14.38 6.26 -2.91
CA LYS A 112 15.79 6.47 -3.25
C LYS A 112 16.49 7.38 -2.23
N ASN A 113 15.84 8.47 -1.83
CA ASN A 113 16.38 9.38 -0.83
C ASN A 113 16.49 8.70 0.54
N THR A 114 15.45 7.96 0.95
CA THR A 114 15.49 7.16 2.19
C THR A 114 16.65 6.17 2.19
N ALA A 115 16.89 5.48 1.06
CA ALA A 115 17.98 4.52 0.95
C ALA A 115 19.36 5.19 1.03
N LYS A 116 19.54 6.36 0.39
CA LYS A 116 20.78 7.14 0.49
C LYS A 116 21.04 7.66 1.91
N GLU A 117 20.00 8.16 2.58
CA GLU A 117 20.10 8.75 3.93
C GLU A 117 20.34 7.69 5.01
N SER A 118 19.65 6.55 4.91
CA SER A 118 19.71 5.49 5.93
C SER A 118 20.80 4.44 5.67
N GLY A 119 21.31 4.33 4.44
CA GLY A 119 22.17 3.24 4.00
C GLY A 119 21.46 1.88 3.87
N ILE A 120 20.13 1.84 3.97
CA ILE A 120 19.31 0.63 3.88
C ILE A 120 18.61 0.59 2.52
N GLU A 121 18.79 -0.49 1.75
CA GLU A 121 18.15 -0.63 0.45
C GLU A 121 16.61 -0.66 0.56
N GLY A 122 15.96 0.03 -0.38
CA GLY A 122 14.51 0.03 -0.51
C GLY A 122 13.99 -1.24 -1.21
N ARG A 123 12.77 -1.66 -0.90
CA ARG A 123 12.11 -2.82 -1.53
C ARG A 123 10.70 -2.50 -2.00
N ILE A 124 10.41 -2.78 -3.26
CA ILE A 124 9.04 -2.77 -3.80
C ILE A 124 8.58 -4.21 -3.97
N VAL A 125 7.43 -4.54 -3.40
CA VAL A 125 6.81 -5.87 -3.50
C VAL A 125 5.47 -5.72 -4.21
N ASN A 126 5.34 -6.34 -5.38
CA ASN A 126 4.08 -6.42 -6.11
C ASN A 126 3.43 -7.78 -5.81
N LEU A 127 2.30 -7.78 -5.12
CA LEU A 127 1.55 -9.01 -4.91
C LEU A 127 0.85 -9.38 -6.22
N SER A 128 1.06 -10.62 -6.64
CA SER A 128 0.35 -11.23 -7.76
C SER A 128 -0.54 -12.39 -7.26
N SER A 129 -1.02 -13.22 -8.18
CA SER A 129 -1.80 -14.42 -7.89
C SER A 129 -1.35 -15.57 -8.79
N VAL A 130 -1.77 -16.80 -8.48
CA VAL A 130 -1.61 -17.96 -9.38
C VAL A 130 -2.26 -17.72 -10.74
N ALA A 131 -3.28 -16.86 -10.84
CA ALA A 131 -3.86 -16.49 -12.13
C ALA A 131 -2.84 -15.83 -13.09
N HIS A 132 -1.75 -15.26 -12.57
CA HIS A 132 -0.67 -14.67 -13.38
C HIS A 132 0.09 -15.70 -14.23
N ILE A 133 0.17 -16.95 -13.78
CA ILE A 133 0.85 -18.02 -14.51
C ILE A 133 -0.07 -18.74 -15.51
N GLY A 134 -1.34 -18.33 -15.62
CA GLY A 134 -2.27 -18.83 -16.65
C GLY A 134 -2.78 -20.26 -16.44
N ILE A 135 -2.76 -20.76 -15.21
CA ILE A 135 -3.25 -22.10 -14.82
C ILE A 135 -4.66 -22.00 -14.25
#